data_AF-A0A0G1TW31-F1
#
_entry.id   AF-A0A0G1TW31-F1
#
_cell.length_a   1.000
_cell.length_b   1.000
_cell.length_c   1.000
_cell.angle_alpha   90.00
_cell.angle_beta   90.00
_cell.angle_gamma   90.00
#
_symmetry.space_group_name_H-M   'P 1'
#
loop_
_entity.id
_entity.type
_entity.pdbx_description
1 polymer ?
#
loop_
_entity_poly.entity_id
_entity_poly.type
_entity_poly.pdbx_seq_one_letter_code
_entity_poly.pdbx_strand_id
1 'polypeptide(L)'
;MSIVDEVRKTRKEMTLELKYNIVHQLQARKCPVRLDTLMKAAESVVYNCRRYSDLDDAVNELIKEDKIVLHFIGDGELYLSSK
;
A
#
# COMPACT_ATOMS: atom_id res chain seq x y z
N MET A 1 -0.72 -16.67 24.85
CA MET A 1 -0.89 -15.49 23.99
C MET A 1 -2.35 -15.46 23.58
N SER A 2 -3.06 -14.33 23.67
CA SER A 2 -4.48 -14.28 23.31
C SER A 2 -4.64 -14.40 21.79
N ILE A 3 -5.70 -15.05 21.31
CA ILE A 3 -6.08 -15.07 19.89
C ILE A 3 -6.16 -13.63 19.33
N VAL A 4 -6.54 -12.67 20.16
CA VAL A 4 -6.58 -11.24 19.82
C VAL A 4 -5.17 -10.67 19.55
N ASP A 5 -4.16 -11.11 20.30
CA ASP A 5 -2.78 -10.66 20.12
C ASP A 5 -2.14 -11.27 18.86
N GLU A 6 -2.46 -12.53 18.56
CA GLU A 6 -2.05 -13.17 17.32
C GLU A 6 -2.67 -12.50 16.10
N VAL A 7 -3.99 -12.22 16.12
CA VAL A 7 -4.66 -11.51 15.02
C VAL A 7 -4.06 -10.11 14.82
N ARG A 8 -3.76 -9.39 15.90
CA ARG A 8 -3.10 -8.08 15.82
C ARG A 8 -1.69 -8.17 15.25
N LYS A 9 -0.93 -9.20 15.64
CA LYS A 9 0.42 -9.43 15.14
C LYS A 9 0.41 -9.74 13.64
N THR A 10 -0.44 -10.67 13.22
CA THR A 10 -0.62 -11.02 11.80
C THR A 10 -1.05 -9.82 10.96
N ARG A 11 -1.96 -8.98 11.48
CA ARG A 11 -2.38 -7.77 10.77
C ARG A 11 -1.23 -6.79 10.59
N LYS A 12 -0.41 -6.57 11.63
CA LYS A 12 0.79 -5.70 11.53
C LYS A 12 1.81 -6.22 10.53
N GLU A 13 2.08 -7.53 10.54
CA GLU A 13 3.01 -8.16 9.61
C GLU A 13 2.53 -8.03 8.15
N MET A 14 1.23 -8.23 7.93
CA MET A 14 0.61 -8.05 6.60
C MET A 14 0.67 -6.58 6.14
N THR A 15 0.40 -5.61 7.02
CA THR A 15 0.52 -4.19 6.69
C THR A 15 1.96 -3.81 6.35
N LEU A 16 2.96 -4.34 7.07
CA LEU A 16 4.37 -4.12 6.76
C LEU A 16 4.77 -4.67 5.38
N GLU A 17 4.32 -5.88 5.04
CA GLU A 17 4.59 -6.50 3.75
C GLU A 17 3.94 -5.71 2.60
N LEU A 18 2.70 -5.24 2.78
CA LEU A 18 2.02 -4.38 1.81
C LEU A 18 2.77 -3.07 1.60
N LYS A 19 3.21 -2.42 2.69
CA LYS A 19 3.98 -1.17 2.60
C LYS A 19 5.28 -1.36 1.82
N TYR A 20 6.01 -2.45 2.09
CA TYR A 20 7.24 -2.77 1.37
C TYR A 20 6.97 -2.99 -0.12
N ASN A 21 5.94 -3.75 -0.46
CA ASN A 21 5.58 -4.01 -1.86
C ASN A 21 5.17 -2.74 -2.61
N ILE A 22 4.36 -1.86 -2.00
CA ILE A 22 3.96 -0.59 -2.59
C ILE A 22 5.19 0.27 -2.89
N VAL A 23 6.08 0.44 -1.90
CA VAL A 23 7.31 1.23 -2.08
C VAL A 23 8.20 0.64 -3.16
N HIS A 24 8.41 -0.68 -3.17
CA HIS A 24 9.23 -1.35 -4.17
C HIS A 24 8.65 -1.19 -5.59
N GLN A 25 7.34 -1.34 -5.76
CA GLN A 25 6.68 -1.13 -7.06
C GLN A 25 6.76 0.32 -7.54
N LEU A 26 6.66 1.28 -6.62
CA LEU A 26 6.81 2.70 -6.92
C LEU A 26 8.25 3.04 -7.30
N GLN A 27 9.24 2.53 -6.57
CA GLN A 27 10.67 2.74 -6.87
C GLN A 27 11.10 2.09 -8.20
N ALA A 28 10.49 0.95 -8.56
CA ALA A 28 10.75 0.30 -9.83
C ALA A 28 10.22 1.08 -11.05
N ARG A 29 9.35 2.09 -10.83
CA ARG A 29 8.71 2.85 -11.90
C ARG A 29 9.22 4.29 -11.93
N LYS A 30 9.45 4.80 -13.14
CA LYS A 30 9.94 6.18 -13.36
C LYS A 30 8.81 7.22 -13.39
N CYS A 31 7.56 6.78 -13.35
CA CYS A 31 6.39 7.64 -13.44
C CYS A 31 5.42 7.37 -12.28
N PRO A 32 4.64 8.38 -11.86
CA PRO A 32 3.56 8.19 -10.91
C PRO A 32 2.57 7.12 -11.40
N VAL A 33 2.14 6.27 -10.48
CA VAL A 33 1.28 5.13 -10.75
C VAL A 33 -0.08 5.38 -10.13
N ARG A 34 -1.13 5.16 -10.89
CA ARG A 34 -2.48 5.26 -10.38
C ARG A 34 -2.70 4.21 -9.28
N LEU A 35 -3.38 4.62 -8.20
CA LEU A 35 -3.61 3.77 -7.03
C LEU A 35 -4.27 2.43 -7.42
N ASP A 36 -5.26 2.46 -8.31
CA ASP A 36 -5.95 1.27 -8.84
C ASP A 36 -5.01 0.21 -9.46
N THR A 37 -3.91 0.67 -10.07
CA THR A 37 -2.93 -0.14 -10.76
C THR A 37 -1.96 -0.77 -9.78
N LEU A 38 -1.58 -0.02 -8.73
CA LEU A 38 -0.88 -0.57 -7.57
C LEU A 38 -1.75 -1.60 -6.85
N MET A 39 -3.05 -1.37 -6.73
CA MET A 39 -3.99 -2.29 -6.09
C MET A 39 -4.06 -3.62 -6.82
N LYS A 40 -4.27 -3.62 -8.13
CA LYS A 40 -4.27 -4.85 -8.95
C LYS A 40 -2.93 -5.60 -8.87
N ALA A 41 -1.83 -4.87 -8.76
CA ALA A 41 -0.50 -5.46 -8.63
C ALA A 41 -0.19 -5.95 -7.20
N ALA A 42 -0.85 -5.41 -6.18
CA ALA A 42 -0.73 -5.86 -4.79
C ALA A 42 -1.61 -7.08 -4.51
N GLU A 43 -2.81 -7.13 -5.08
CA GLU A 43 -3.72 -8.28 -5.03
C GLU A 43 -3.09 -9.57 -5.61
N SER A 44 -2.23 -9.43 -6.64
CA SER A 44 -1.55 -10.58 -7.25
C SER A 44 -0.34 -11.08 -6.46
N VAL A 45 0.27 -10.23 -5.62
CA VAL A 45 1.47 -10.57 -4.83
C VAL A 45 1.11 -11.01 -3.42
N VAL A 46 0.08 -10.41 -2.82
CA VAL A 46 -0.37 -10.72 -1.46
C VAL A 46 -1.69 -11.48 -1.53
N TYR A 47 -1.60 -12.82 -1.57
CA TYR A 47 -2.75 -13.75 -1.61
C TYR A 47 -3.76 -13.56 -0.44
N ASN A 48 -3.40 -12.76 0.57
CA ASN A 48 -4.19 -12.46 1.76
C ASN A 48 -4.62 -11.00 1.91
N CYS A 49 -4.40 -10.13 0.91
CA CYS A 49 -4.97 -8.78 0.92
C CYS A 49 -6.49 -8.87 0.64
N ARG A 50 -7.24 -9.34 1.63
CA ARG A 50 -8.66 -9.70 1.46
C ARG A 50 -9.58 -8.49 1.45
N ARG A 51 -9.09 -7.29 1.80
CA ARG A 51 -9.91 -6.08 1.96
C ARG A 51 -9.16 -4.81 1.56
N TYR A 52 -9.85 -3.99 0.77
CA TYR A 52 -9.48 -2.62 0.39
C TYR A 52 -8.99 -1.77 1.58
N SER A 53 -9.55 -1.99 2.78
CA SER A 53 -9.20 -1.25 4.01
C SER A 53 -7.75 -1.40 4.46
N ASP A 54 -7.14 -2.59 4.29
CA ASP A 54 -5.76 -2.80 4.77
C ASP A 54 -4.73 -2.11 3.86
N LEU A 55 -5.10 -1.87 2.60
CA LEU A 55 -4.28 -1.17 1.62
C LEU A 55 -4.41 0.35 1.80
N ASP A 56 -5.62 0.85 2.07
CA ASP A 56 -5.82 2.26 2.45
C ASP A 56 -5.05 2.62 3.72
N ASP A 57 -5.06 1.73 4.73
CA ASP A 57 -4.25 1.88 5.95
C ASP A 57 -2.74 1.94 5.62
N ALA A 58 -2.25 1.05 4.76
CA ALA A 58 -0.85 1.03 4.33
C ALA A 58 -0.43 2.28 3.56
N VAL A 59 -1.26 2.75 2.61
CA VAL A 59 -1.00 3.99 1.85
C VAL A 59 -1.02 5.20 2.78
N ASN A 60 -1.99 5.29 3.68
CA ASN A 60 -2.08 6.36 4.68
C ASN A 60 -0.86 6.39 5.61
N GLU A 61 -0.38 5.23 6.06
CA GLU A 61 0.85 5.14 6.84
C GLU A 61 2.07 5.57 6.03
N LEU A 62 2.20 5.14 4.77
CA LEU A 62 3.33 5.52 3.91
C LEU A 62 3.37 7.03 3.61
N ILE A 63 2.20 7.68 3.49
CA ILE A 63 2.09 9.14 3.38
C ILE A 63 2.57 9.80 4.67
N LYS A 64 2.11 9.31 5.84
CA LYS A 64 2.53 9.83 7.16
C LYS A 64 4.02 9.64 7.42
N GLU A 65 4.60 8.54 6.92
CA GLU A 65 6.02 8.23 7.00
C GLU A 65 6.87 8.94 5.92
N ASP A 66 6.25 9.77 5.09
CA ASP A 66 6.92 10.55 4.04
C ASP A 66 7.68 9.67 3.03
N LYS A 67 7.19 8.45 2.80
CA LYS A 67 7.79 7.46 1.87
C LYS A 67 7.26 7.56 0.45
N ILE A 68 6.05 8.09 0.29
CA ILE A 68 5.38 8.22 -1.01
C ILE A 68 4.76 9.61 -1.14
N VAL A 69 4.59 10.04 -2.39
CA VAL A 69 4.00 11.33 -2.75
C VAL A 69 2.69 11.09 -3.49
N LEU A 70 1.66 11.84 -3.09
CA LEU A 70 0.37 11.90 -3.76
C LEU A 70 0.39 12.94 -4.88
N HIS A 71 -0.05 12.54 -6.06
CA HIS A 71 -0.19 13.39 -7.23
C HIS A 71 -1.65 13.43 -7.66
N PHE A 72 -2.17 14.63 -7.86
CA PHE A 72 -3.51 14.87 -8.43
C PHE A 72 -3.34 15.35 -9.87
N ILE A 73 -3.56 14.46 -10.84
CA ILE A 73 -3.29 14.72 -12.26
C ILE A 73 -4.59 15.08 -12.99
N GLY A 74 -5.35 16.04 -12.48
CA GLY A 74 -6.45 16.74 -13.21
C GLY A 74 -7.65 15.91 -13.70
N ASP A 75 -7.57 14.59 -13.68
CA ASP A 75 -8.58 13.60 -14.10
C ASP A 75 -9.46 13.13 -12.94
N GLY A 76 -9.22 13.67 -11.74
CA GLY A 76 -9.87 13.21 -10.50
C GLY A 76 -9.27 11.92 -9.96
N GLU A 77 -8.21 11.40 -10.58
CA GLU A 77 -7.56 10.17 -10.18
C GLU A 77 -6.33 10.44 -9.32
N LEU A 78 -6.05 9.46 -8.47
CA LEU A 78 -5.03 9.55 -7.44
C LEU A 78 -3.82 8.72 -7.86
N TYR A 79 -2.70 9.42 -8.05
CA TYR A 79 -1.44 8.83 -8.46
C TYR A 79 -0.43 8.88 -7.31
N LEU A 80 0.42 7.87 -7.26
CA LEU A 80 1.43 7.69 -6.24
C LEU A 80 2.81 7.60 -6.88
N SER A 81 3.81 8.24 -6.30
CA SER A 81 5.22 7.99 -6.60
C SER A 81 5.98 7.71 -5.31
N SER A 82 7.10 7.00 -5.39
CA SER A 82 8.05 7.01 -4.27
C SER A 82 8.65 8.40 -4.14
N LYS A 83 9.01 8.76 -2.91
CA LYS A 83 9.84 9.94 -2.66
C LYS A 83 11.30 9.67 -2.97
#